data_AF-A0A7C2P4G2-F1
#
_entry.id   AF-A0A7C2P4G2-F1
#
_cell.length_a   1.000
_cell.length_b   1.000
_cell.length_c   1.000
_cell.angle_alpha   90.00
_cell.angle_beta   90.00
_cell.angle_gamma   90.00
#
_symmetry.space_group_name_H-M   'P 1'
#
loop_
_entity.id
_entity.type
_entity.pdbx_description
1 polymer ?
#
loop_
_entity_poly.entity_id
_entity_poly.type
_entity_poly.pdbx_seq_one_letter_code
_entity_poly.pdbx_strand_id
1 'polypeptide(L)' 'MQELRCEYCNRQIKNEPEIRVRRGIKHVYCSEFCYRLHFYGVPRITYEDLQKMYELRTISVKLEV' A
#
# COMPACT_ATOMS: atom_id res chain seq x y z
N MET A 1 -0.63 19.96 -8.76
CA MET A 1 0.16 19.52 -7.59
C MET A 1 0.52 18.07 -7.80
N GLN A 2 1.81 17.73 -7.79
CA GLN A 2 2.26 16.36 -8.04
C GLN A 2 2.02 15.55 -6.76
N GLU A 3 1.14 14.55 -6.82
CA GLU A 3 0.75 13.76 -5.65
C GLU A 3 1.89 12.83 -5.23
N LEU A 4 2.52 13.11 -4.08
CA LEU A 4 3.49 12.21 -3.48
C LEU A 4 2.78 10.93 -2.99
N ARG A 5 3.20 9.77 -3.49
CA ARG A 5 2.71 8.45 -3.06
C ARG A 5 3.76 7.73 -2.24
N CYS A 6 3.32 7.00 -1.22
CA CYS A 6 4.22 6.16 -0.43
C CYS A 6 4.66 4.92 -1.23
N GLU A 7 5.95 4.66 -1.27
CA GLU A 7 6.51 3.49 -1.98
C GLU A 7 6.02 2.15 -1.43
N TYR A 8 5.75 2.06 -0.11
CA TYR A 8 5.24 0.84 0.50
C TYR A 8 3.73 0.66 0.32
N CYS A 9 2.90 1.52 0.91
CA CYS A 9 1.44 1.29 0.93
C CYS A 9 0.70 1.83 -0.30
N ASN A 10 1.40 2.51 -1.21
CA ASN A 10 0.84 3.19 -2.40
C ASN A 10 -0.23 4.24 -2.12
N ARG A 11 -0.41 4.65 -0.86
CA ARG A 11 -1.36 5.71 -0.47
C ARG A 11 -0.79 7.08 -0.83
N GLN A 12 -1.67 8.00 -1.18
CA GLN A 12 -1.34 9.42 -1.26
C GLN A 12 -0.91 9.93 0.11
N ILE A 13 0.20 10.65 0.15
CA ILE A 13 0.72 11.27 1.36
C ILE A 13 0.04 12.62 1.52
N LYS A 14 -0.80 12.74 2.55
CA LYS A 14 -1.51 13.98 2.90
C LYS A 14 -0.75 14.86 3.90
N ASN A 15 0.19 14.27 4.63
CA ASN A 15 0.94 14.90 5.71
C ASN A 15 2.43 15.04 5.34
N GLU A 16 3.27 15.45 6.30
CA GLU A 16 4.71 15.50 6.11
C GLU A 16 5.28 14.10 5.80
N PRO A 17 5.95 13.90 4.64
CA PRO A 17 6.47 12.59 4.23
C PRO A 17 7.74 12.22 4.99
N GLU A 18 7.89 10.93 5.29
CA GLU A 18 9.12 10.38 5.83
C GLU A 18 10.08 10.06 4.67
N ILE A 19 11.15 10.85 4.52
CA ILE A 19 12.14 10.68 3.44
C ILE A 19 13.38 9.99 3.99
N ARG A 20 13.76 8.84 3.41
CA ARG A 20 14.95 8.08 3.79
C ARG A 20 15.85 7.86 2.59
N VAL A 21 17.16 8.08 2.76
CA VAL A 21 18.16 7.82 1.71
C VAL A 21 18.80 6.47 1.96
N ARG A 22 18.79 5.59 0.96
CA ARG A 22 19.45 4.28 1.00
C ARG A 22 20.17 4.01 -0.29
N ARG A 23 21.45 3.60 -0.19
CA ARG A 23 22.28 3.28 -1.36
C ARG A 23 22.26 4.41 -2.42
N GLY A 24 22.17 5.68 -1.98
CA GLY A 24 22.07 6.85 -2.85
C GLY A 24 20.67 7.14 -3.42
N ILE A 25 19.69 6.26 -3.21
CA ILE A 25 18.31 6.43 -3.68
C ILE A 25 17.47 7.05 -2.56
N LYS A 26 16.72 8.11 -2.90
CA LYS A 26 15.74 8.74 -2.01
C LYS A 26 14.45 7.93 -2.06
N HIS A 27 13.99 7.49 -0.89
CA HIS A 27 12.73 6.78 -0.73
C HIS A 27 11.73 7.60 0.07
N VAL A 28 10.47 7.59 -0.35
CA VAL A 28 9.41 8.39 0.27
C VAL A 28 8.34 7.49 0.91
N TYR A 29 8.05 7.73 2.18
CA TYR A 29 7.12 6.93 2.97
C TYR A 29 6.04 7.75 3.67
N CYS A 30 4.91 7.08 3.91
CA CYS A 30 3.77 7.63 4.64
C CYS A 30 4.06 7.87 6.13
N SER A 31 4.96 7.07 6.70
CA SER A 31 5.32 7.02 8.11
C SER A 31 6.58 6.17 8.30
N GLU A 32 7.20 6.25 9.46
CA GLU A 32 8.32 5.37 9.83
C GLU A 32 7.95 3.88 9.76
N PHE A 33 6.69 3.56 10.06
CA PHE A 33 6.18 2.18 9.98
C PHE A 33 6.20 1.65 8.54
N CYS A 34 5.73 2.45 7.57
CA CYS A 34 5.81 2.15 6.13
C CYS A 34 7.26 1.86 5.71
N TYR A 35 8.23 2.63 6.22
CA TYR A 35 9.66 2.39 5.98
C TYR A 35 10.15 1.07 6.56
N ARG A 36 9.85 0.77 7.84
CA ARG A 36 10.30 -0.46 8.50
C ARG A 36 9.79 -1.70 7.77
N LEU A 37 8.52 -1.72 7.38
CA LEU A 37 7.93 -2.85 6.65
C LEU A 37 8.60 -3.07 5.29
N HIS A 38 8.84 -1.99 4.55
CA HIS A 38 9.58 -2.07 3.28
C HIS A 38 11.01 -2.56 3.49
N PHE A 39 11.69 -2.09 4.56
CA PHE A 39 13.05 -2.52 4.86
C PHE A 39 13.15 -4.01 5.19
N TYR A 40 12.24 -4.53 6.01
CA TYR A 40 12.24 -5.95 6.38
C TYR A 40 11.65 -6.87 5.30
N GLY A 41 11.26 -6.34 4.13
CA GLY A 41 10.74 -7.14 3.02
C GLY A 41 9.39 -7.80 3.30
N VAL A 42 8.57 -7.19 4.17
CA VAL A 42 7.24 -7.72 4.51
C VAL A 42 6.35 -7.71 3.27
N PRO A 43 5.51 -8.76 3.05
CA PRO A 43 4.59 -8.81 1.92
C PRO A 43 3.76 -7.52 1.81
N ARG A 44 3.84 -6.89 0.64
CA ARG A 44 3.17 -5.63 0.35
C ARG A 44 1.68 -5.89 0.16
N ILE A 45 0.86 -5.45 1.10
CA ILE A 45 -0.58 -5.29 0.90
C ILE A 45 -0.81 -3.83 0.48
N THR A 46 -1.10 -3.62 -0.80
CA THR A 46 -1.42 -2.27 -1.30
C THR A 46 -2.81 -1.84 -0.86
N TYR A 47 -3.09 -0.53 -0.98
CA TYR A 47 -4.45 -0.04 -0.74
C TYR A 47 -5.49 -0.66 -1.68
N GLU A 48 -5.12 -0.96 -2.92
CA GLU A 48 -5.99 -1.65 -3.89
C GLU A 48 -6.26 -3.10 -3.46
N ASP A 49 -5.26 -3.80 -2.94
CA ASP A 49 -5.43 -5.16 -2.41
C ASP A 49 -6.40 -5.18 -1.23
N LEU A 50 -6.31 -4.18 -0.33
CA LEU A 50 -7.27 -3.99 0.76
C LEU A 50 -8.68 -3.74 0.23
N GLN A 51 -8.85 -2.89 -0.78
CA GLN A 51 -10.16 -2.64 -1.39
C GLN A 51 -10.78 -3.90 -1.99
N LYS A 52 -9.98 -4.70 -2.72
CA LYS A 52 -10.42 -6.00 -3.28
C LYS A 52 -10.79 -7.01 -2.20
N MET A 53 -10.12 -7.00 -1.05
CA MET A 53 -10.43 -7.89 0.07
C MET A 53 -11.83 -7.62 0.65
N TYR A 54 -12.26 -6.36 0.69
CA TYR A 54 -13.58 -5.95 1.18
C TYR A 54 -14.65 -5.86 0.08
N GLU A 55 -14.32 -6.21 -1.15
CA GLU A 55 -15.26 -6.16 -2.28
C GLU A 55 -16.32 -7.25 -2.13
N LEU A 56 -17.59 -6.86 -2.25
CA LEU A 56 -18.72 -7.78 -2.20
C LEU A 56 -18.66 -8.71 -3.42
N ARG A 57 -18.54 -10.03 -3.18
CA ARG A 57 -18.61 -11.04 -4.24
C ARG A 57 -19.96 -11.71 -4.22
N THR A 58 -20.64 -11.72 -5.36
CA THR A 58 -21.82 -12.56 -5.59
C THR A 58 -21.38 -13.88 -6.19
N ILE A 59 -21.86 -14.98 -5.62
CA ILE A 59 -21.73 -16.32 -6.21
C ILE A 59 -23.10 -16.75 -6.73
N SER A 60 -23.17 -17.11 -8.01
CA SER A 60 -24.35 -17.72 -8.59
C SER A 60 -24.30 -19.21 -8.32
N VAL A 61 -25.15 -19.70 -7.41
CA VAL A 61 -25.26 -21.13 -7.11
C VAL A 61 -26.34 -21.72 -8.01
N LYS A 62 -25.99 -22.74 -8.81
CA LYS A 62 -27.00 -23.56 -9.49
C LYS A 62 -27.60 -24.50 -8.46
N LEU A 63 -28.87 -24.29 -8.12
CA LEU A 63 -29.65 -25.26 -7.36
C LEU A 63 -30.04 -26.39 -8.32
N GLU A 64 -29.43 -27.55 -8.16
CA GLU A 64 -29.93 -28.79 -8.76
C GLU A 64 -31.14 -29.24 -7.92
N VAL A 65 -32.33 -29.22 -8.54
CA VAL A 65 -33.60 -29.71 -7.97
C VAL A 65 -33.91 -31.06 -8.58
#